data_AF-A0A968J2T5-F1
#
_entry.id   AF-A0A968J2T5-F1
#
_cell.length_a   1.000
_cell.length_b   1.000
_cell.length_c   1.000
_cell.angle_alpha   90.00
_cell.angle_beta   90.00
_cell.angle_gamma   90.00
#
_symmetry.space_group_name_H-M   'P 1'
#
loop_
_entity.id
_entity.type
_entity.pdbx_description
1 polymer ?
#
loop_
_entity_poly.entity_id
_entity_poly.type
_entity_poly.pdbx_seq_one_letter_code
_entity_poly.pdbx_strand_id
1 'polypeptide(L)'
;MASLEEELLAARYERLAEIAQRQQAHKAWLAALRQQRQAAAQELAEVLAAERRSRQQRDRLRQGGATNEQRLRQQEVQQRGDRLTSALKAVRVARRLQGSAERQQRRVEVEQRATTVQQTQHRHQQRRLQVKVLTETERRRDLQQRALTVRASLASLRQVRVALAVREVRLRHQVVEQRQTTSAQALQQWRRRRLILSQQAFQGRQAVVRDRRGQVVQSLQAIAQTRHGMAQALHQDLTSFCESLRRSIWQNGQAPGGSSPRPGVPTGVPSTPAAAPAVASPKPKTSQGDRIAGFVQTYLNGLAEPMPLGRLVENRELVRDLLAKGATALGVDPSEILNVLIATLETGK
;
A
#
# COMPACT_ATOMS: atom_id res chain seq x y z
N MET A 1 5.90 212.52 18.60
CA MET A 1 5.03 211.56 19.32
C MET A 1 4.08 210.79 18.41
N ALA A 2 3.86 211.18 17.14
CA ALA A 2 2.99 210.44 16.22
C ALA A 2 3.66 209.29 15.42
N SER A 3 5.00 209.17 15.36
CA SER A 3 5.66 208.13 14.55
C SER A 3 5.90 206.79 15.26
N LEU A 4 5.67 206.71 16.58
CA LEU A 4 5.80 205.45 17.34
C LEU A 4 4.54 204.58 17.26
N GLU A 5 3.38 205.16 16.93
CA GLU A 5 2.12 204.41 16.81
C GLU A 5 2.00 203.68 15.46
N GLU A 6 2.62 204.19 14.38
CA GLU A 6 2.69 203.50 13.09
C GLU A 6 3.61 202.26 13.13
N GLU A 7 4.75 202.32 13.84
CA GLU A 7 5.65 201.17 13.97
C GLU A 7 5.03 200.03 14.78
N LEU A 8 4.19 200.33 15.78
CA LEU A 8 3.49 199.32 16.57
C LEU A 8 2.36 198.63 15.79
N LEU A 9 1.67 199.34 14.89
CA LEU A 9 0.65 198.74 14.02
C LEU A 9 1.28 197.85 12.96
N ALA A 10 2.40 198.27 12.35
CA ALA A 10 3.16 197.45 11.40
C ALA A 10 3.66 196.14 12.05
N ALA A 11 4.25 196.22 13.25
CA ALA A 11 4.71 195.05 14.00
C ALA A 11 3.57 194.09 14.40
N ARG A 12 2.34 194.60 14.58
CA ARG A 12 1.17 193.77 14.90
C ARG A 12 0.63 193.03 13.68
N TYR A 13 0.69 193.65 12.50
CA TYR A 13 0.33 192.98 11.23
C TYR A 13 1.33 191.89 10.84
N GLU A 14 2.63 192.09 11.07
CA GLU A 14 3.65 191.05 10.83
C GLU A 14 3.45 189.83 11.74
N ARG A 15 3.14 190.04 13.03
CA ARG A 15 2.86 188.93 13.96
C ARG A 15 1.61 188.14 13.58
N LEU A 16 0.57 188.79 13.05
CA LEU A 16 -0.63 188.09 12.57
C LEU A 16 -0.36 187.30 11.28
N ALA A 17 0.49 187.82 10.38
CA ALA A 17 0.93 187.11 9.19
C ALA A 17 1.78 185.87 9.52
N GLU A 18 2.69 185.96 10.50
CA GLU A 18 3.45 184.80 10.99
C GLU A 18 2.55 183.71 11.62
N ILE A 19 1.53 184.11 12.39
CA ILE A 19 0.60 183.15 12.99
C ILE A 19 -0.23 182.44 11.90
N ALA A 20 -0.68 183.18 10.88
CA ALA A 20 -1.38 182.60 9.74
C ALA A 20 -0.50 181.63 8.93
N GLN A 21 0.78 181.98 8.72
CA GLN A 21 1.76 181.10 8.06
C GLN A 21 2.01 179.82 8.86
N ARG A 22 2.17 179.90 10.18
CA ARG A 22 2.36 178.71 11.03
C ARG A 22 1.14 177.79 11.03
N GLN A 23 -0.08 178.35 10.98
CA GLN A 23 -1.30 177.55 10.85
C GLN A 23 -1.42 176.85 9.49
N GLN A 24 -1.01 177.51 8.40
CA GLN A 24 -0.96 176.89 7.08
C GLN A 24 0.10 175.77 7.00
N ALA A 25 1.29 176.01 7.56
CA ALA A 25 2.34 174.98 7.64
C ALA A 25 1.89 173.77 8.47
N HIS A 26 1.20 173.98 9.60
CA HIS A 26 0.68 172.90 10.42
C HIS A 26 -0.43 172.10 9.71
N LYS A 27 -1.31 172.77 8.95
CA LYS A 27 -2.33 172.10 8.13
C LYS A 27 -1.70 171.28 7.00
N ALA A 28 -0.67 171.81 6.34
CA ALA A 28 0.08 171.10 5.30
C ALA A 28 0.79 169.85 5.87
N TRP A 29 1.39 169.96 7.05
CA TRP A 29 2.05 168.85 7.73
C TRP A 29 1.07 167.71 8.09
N LEU A 30 -0.11 168.04 8.62
CA LEU A 30 -1.14 167.03 8.92
C LEU A 30 -1.70 166.36 7.66
N ALA A 31 -1.79 167.07 6.53
CA ALA A 31 -2.20 166.48 5.26
C ALA A 31 -1.15 165.49 4.73
N ALA A 32 0.14 165.85 4.79
CA ALA A 32 1.24 164.98 4.42
C ALA A 32 1.28 163.70 5.28
N LEU A 33 1.06 163.81 6.59
CA LEU A 33 1.05 162.67 7.50
C LEU A 33 -0.10 161.68 7.20
N ARG A 34 -1.27 162.18 6.75
CA ARG A 34 -2.41 161.33 6.36
C ARG A 34 -2.13 160.59 5.05
N GLN A 35 -1.54 161.25 4.06
CA GLN A 35 -1.16 160.59 2.80
C GLN A 35 -0.12 159.50 3.03
N GLN A 36 0.87 159.75 3.91
CA GLN A 36 1.90 158.75 4.21
C GLN A 36 1.32 157.49 4.89
N ARG A 37 0.31 157.65 5.76
CA ARG A 37 -0.39 156.51 6.36
C ARG A 37 -1.24 155.73 5.37
N GLN A 38 -1.83 156.39 4.38
CA GLN A 38 -2.63 155.73 3.34
C GLN A 38 -1.75 154.94 2.35
N ALA A 39 -0.57 155.47 1.99
CA ALA A 39 0.39 154.75 1.16
C ALA A 39 0.91 153.48 1.86
N ALA A 40 1.27 153.56 3.14
CA ALA A 40 1.73 152.40 3.91
C ALA A 40 0.64 151.31 4.06
N ALA A 41 -0.64 151.68 4.10
CA ALA A 41 -1.73 150.72 4.17
C ALA A 41 -1.96 149.97 2.84
N GLN A 42 -1.69 150.61 1.70
CA GLN A 42 -1.83 149.99 0.37
C GLN A 42 -0.71 148.98 0.10
N GLU A 43 0.53 149.28 0.48
CA GLU A 43 1.66 148.34 0.34
C GLU A 43 1.45 147.05 1.16
N LEU A 44 0.93 147.17 2.37
CA LEU A 44 0.59 145.99 3.20
C LEU A 44 -0.53 145.12 2.60
N ALA A 45 -1.49 145.73 1.91
CA ALA A 45 -2.58 144.99 1.26
C ALA A 45 -2.08 144.18 0.05
N GLU A 46 -1.14 144.71 -0.71
CA GLU A 46 -0.56 144.02 -1.88
C GLU A 46 0.31 142.83 -1.49
N VAL A 47 1.10 142.95 -0.41
CA VAL A 47 1.94 141.85 0.10
C VAL A 47 1.09 140.66 0.53
N LEU A 48 -0.03 140.89 1.24
CA LEU A 48 -0.93 139.82 1.68
C LEU A 48 -1.67 139.16 0.50
N ALA A 49 -1.96 139.91 -0.57
CA ALA A 49 -2.58 139.36 -1.78
C ALA A 49 -1.60 138.47 -2.58
N ALA A 50 -0.32 138.85 -2.65
CA ALA A 50 0.72 138.05 -3.30
C ALA A 50 0.96 136.72 -2.57
N GLU A 51 0.94 136.73 -1.23
CA GLU A 51 1.15 135.53 -0.42
C GLU A 51 0.03 134.48 -0.60
N ARG A 52 -1.22 134.93 -0.73
CA ARG A 52 -2.38 134.05 -0.99
C ARG A 52 -2.29 133.35 -2.35
N ARG A 53 -1.80 134.05 -3.39
CA ARG A 53 -1.60 133.46 -4.73
C ARG A 53 -0.50 132.40 -4.72
N SER A 54 0.58 132.62 -3.97
CA SER A 54 1.69 131.67 -3.83
C SER A 54 1.26 130.36 -3.14
N ARG A 55 0.40 130.44 -2.12
CA ARG A 55 -0.12 129.23 -1.43
C ARG A 55 -1.01 128.38 -2.35
N GLN A 56 -1.91 129.00 -3.10
CA GLN A 56 -2.78 128.28 -4.05
C GLN A 56 -2.00 127.58 -5.19
N GLN A 57 -0.88 128.15 -5.63
CA GLN A 57 -0.04 127.56 -6.66
C GLN A 57 0.75 126.34 -6.15
N ARG A 58 1.18 126.36 -4.87
CA ARG A 58 1.85 125.21 -4.24
C ARG A 58 0.91 124.01 -4.05
N ASP A 59 -0.36 124.26 -3.76
CA ASP A 59 -1.35 123.18 -3.57
C ASP A 59 -1.72 122.48 -4.90
N ARG A 60 -1.77 123.21 -6.01
CA ARG A 60 -2.01 122.63 -7.35
C ARG A 60 -0.87 121.71 -7.82
N LEU A 61 0.38 122.06 -7.51
CA LEU A 61 1.54 121.24 -7.88
C LEU A 61 1.62 119.93 -7.05
N ARG A 62 1.18 119.96 -5.79
CA ARG A 62 1.12 118.74 -4.94
C ARG A 62 0.07 117.75 -5.41
N GLN A 63 -1.06 118.23 -5.91
CA GLN A 63 -2.14 117.36 -6.40
C GLN A 63 -1.81 116.69 -7.75
N GLY A 64 -1.07 117.36 -8.64
CA GLY A 64 -0.65 116.78 -9.93
C GLY A 64 0.47 115.74 -9.83
N GLY A 65 1.36 115.85 -8.83
CA GLY A 65 2.43 114.87 -8.58
C GLY A 65 1.92 113.52 -8.05
N ALA A 66 0.95 113.57 -7.14
CA ALA A 66 0.40 112.37 -6.50
C ALA A 66 -0.35 111.44 -7.48
N THR A 67 -1.06 112.00 -8.47
CA THR A 67 -1.81 111.21 -9.46
C THR A 67 -0.91 110.50 -10.47
N ASN A 68 0.25 111.09 -10.80
CA ASN A 68 1.20 110.49 -11.73
C ASN A 68 2.01 109.35 -11.09
N GLU A 69 2.44 109.51 -9.83
CA GLU A 69 3.10 108.42 -9.09
C GLU A 69 2.18 107.22 -8.87
N GLN A 70 0.90 107.46 -8.56
CA GLN A 70 -0.07 106.36 -8.35
C GLN A 70 -0.32 105.56 -9.65
N ARG A 71 -0.34 106.23 -10.80
CA ARG A 71 -0.51 105.58 -12.11
C ARG A 71 0.71 104.75 -12.52
N LEU A 72 1.93 105.25 -12.25
CA LEU A 72 3.18 104.49 -12.48
C LEU A 72 3.26 103.25 -11.58
N ARG A 73 2.90 103.39 -10.29
CA ARG A 73 2.83 102.24 -9.37
C ARG A 73 1.80 101.20 -9.80
N GLN A 74 0.64 101.61 -10.30
CA GLN A 74 -0.35 100.68 -10.84
C GLN A 74 0.17 99.95 -12.09
N GLN A 75 0.88 100.64 -12.99
CA GLN A 75 1.50 100.02 -14.16
C GLN A 75 2.60 99.04 -13.77
N GLU A 76 3.45 99.36 -12.79
CA GLU A 76 4.47 98.43 -12.29
C GLU A 76 3.84 97.20 -11.64
N VAL A 77 2.78 97.38 -10.85
CA VAL A 77 2.04 96.27 -10.23
C VAL A 77 1.39 95.39 -11.29
N GLN A 78 0.81 95.98 -12.34
CA GLN A 78 0.27 95.23 -13.48
C GLN A 78 1.36 94.46 -14.22
N GLN A 79 2.49 95.10 -14.54
CA GLN A 79 3.62 94.43 -15.20
C GLN A 79 4.22 93.31 -14.34
N ARG A 80 4.31 93.49 -13.03
CA ARG A 80 4.73 92.44 -12.09
C ARG A 80 3.71 91.30 -12.03
N GLY A 81 2.41 91.63 -12.04
CA GLY A 81 1.32 90.67 -12.14
C GLY A 81 1.39 89.85 -13.44
N ASP A 82 1.64 90.49 -14.58
CA ASP A 82 1.77 89.84 -15.88
C ASP A 82 3.03 88.96 -15.98
N ARG A 83 4.15 89.40 -15.39
CA ARG A 83 5.36 88.59 -15.27
C ARG A 83 5.16 87.37 -14.37
N LEU A 84 4.47 87.53 -13.24
CA LEU A 84 4.17 86.40 -12.35
C LEU A 84 3.17 85.44 -12.98
N THR A 85 2.13 85.92 -13.64
CA THR A 85 1.16 85.05 -14.32
C THR A 85 1.78 84.34 -15.53
N SER A 86 2.65 84.99 -16.30
CA SER A 86 3.39 84.34 -17.38
C SER A 86 4.40 83.32 -16.85
N ALA A 87 5.14 83.62 -15.77
CA ALA A 87 6.03 82.67 -15.11
C ALA A 87 5.25 81.46 -14.54
N LEU A 88 4.11 81.67 -13.90
CA LEU A 88 3.25 80.60 -13.40
C LEU A 88 2.67 79.74 -14.54
N LYS A 89 2.30 80.36 -15.67
CA LYS A 89 1.89 79.62 -16.88
C LYS A 89 3.05 78.78 -17.42
N ALA A 90 4.26 79.34 -17.52
CA ALA A 90 5.45 78.62 -17.95
C ALA A 90 5.78 77.43 -17.04
N VAL A 91 5.73 77.62 -15.71
CA VAL A 91 5.92 76.54 -14.73
C VAL A 91 4.84 75.46 -14.86
N ARG A 92 3.56 75.82 -15.06
CA ARG A 92 2.49 74.84 -15.28
C ARG A 92 2.72 74.04 -16.56
N VAL A 93 3.16 74.67 -17.65
CA VAL A 93 3.47 74.00 -18.91
C VAL A 93 4.67 73.07 -18.74
N ALA A 94 5.75 73.54 -18.12
CA ALA A 94 6.93 72.73 -17.81
C ALA A 94 6.58 71.50 -16.96
N ARG A 95 5.74 71.67 -15.93
CA ARG A 95 5.29 70.57 -15.07
C ARG A 95 4.40 69.56 -15.80
N ARG A 96 3.58 70.02 -16.75
CA ARG A 96 2.79 69.13 -17.62
C ARG A 96 3.68 68.35 -18.58
N LEU A 97 4.65 69.00 -19.22
CA LEU A 97 5.61 68.37 -20.13
C LEU A 97 6.48 67.35 -19.40
N GLN A 98 7.03 67.72 -18.25
CA GLN A 98 7.78 66.81 -17.38
C GLN A 98 6.91 65.63 -16.93
N GLY A 99 5.68 65.90 -16.49
CA GLY A 99 4.72 64.86 -16.12
C GLY A 99 4.27 63.96 -17.29
N SER A 100 4.34 64.41 -18.54
CA SER A 100 4.11 63.55 -19.71
C SER A 100 5.34 62.72 -20.09
N ALA A 101 6.55 63.30 -19.98
CA ALA A 101 7.80 62.59 -20.23
C ALA A 101 8.03 61.48 -19.19
N GLU A 102 7.82 61.77 -17.90
CA GLU A 102 7.89 60.77 -16.83
C GLU A 102 6.84 59.67 -17.01
N ARG A 103 5.63 60.01 -17.49
CA ARG A 103 4.60 59.01 -17.81
C ARG A 103 4.99 58.13 -18.99
N GLN A 104 5.62 58.68 -20.02
CA GLN A 104 6.14 57.91 -21.16
C GLN A 104 7.28 57.00 -20.73
N GLN A 105 8.24 57.50 -19.94
CA GLN A 105 9.31 56.68 -19.36
C GLN A 105 8.75 55.53 -18.52
N ARG A 106 7.80 55.81 -17.63
CA ARG A 106 7.13 54.75 -16.84
C ARG A 106 6.40 53.74 -17.70
N ARG A 107 5.77 54.15 -18.81
CA ARG A 107 5.13 53.21 -19.76
C ARG A 107 6.16 52.28 -20.39
N VAL A 108 7.26 52.84 -20.90
CA VAL A 108 8.35 52.07 -21.50
C VAL A 108 8.97 51.12 -20.46
N GLU A 109 9.21 51.58 -19.24
CA GLU A 109 9.72 50.73 -18.15
C GLU A 109 8.74 49.60 -17.80
N VAL A 110 7.43 49.88 -17.75
CA VAL A 110 6.40 48.86 -17.48
C VAL A 110 6.34 47.84 -18.62
N GLU A 111 6.44 48.26 -19.88
CA GLU A 111 6.49 47.37 -21.05
C GLU A 111 7.76 46.51 -21.04
N GLN A 112 8.92 47.08 -20.71
CA GLN A 112 10.17 46.33 -20.55
C GLN A 112 10.10 45.34 -19.38
N ARG A 113 9.49 45.73 -18.26
CA ARG A 113 9.26 44.81 -17.13
C ARG A 113 8.26 43.71 -17.49
N ALA A 114 7.20 44.02 -18.24
CA ALA A 114 6.22 43.04 -18.68
C ALA A 114 6.85 42.00 -19.62
N THR A 115 7.65 42.44 -20.59
CA THR A 115 8.35 41.53 -21.53
C THR A 115 9.40 40.67 -20.83
N THR A 116 10.18 41.23 -19.88
CA THR A 116 11.13 40.44 -19.09
C THR A 116 10.44 39.43 -18.17
N VAL A 117 9.30 39.77 -17.56
CA VAL A 117 8.48 38.83 -16.79
C VAL A 117 7.93 37.72 -17.70
N GLN A 118 7.41 38.04 -18.89
CA GLN A 118 6.96 37.03 -19.85
C GLN A 118 8.11 36.10 -20.29
N GLN A 119 9.29 36.64 -20.57
CA GLN A 119 10.46 35.83 -20.95
C GLN A 119 10.92 34.90 -19.81
N THR A 120 10.95 35.40 -18.57
CA THR A 120 11.31 34.58 -17.40
C THR A 120 10.26 33.49 -17.15
N GLN A 121 8.96 33.81 -17.27
CA GLN A 121 7.88 32.83 -17.20
C GLN A 121 8.04 31.75 -18.28
N HIS A 122 8.31 32.14 -19.53
CA HIS A 122 8.52 31.18 -20.62
C HIS A 122 9.76 30.29 -20.36
N ARG A 123 10.87 30.87 -19.89
CA ARG A 123 12.06 30.09 -19.48
C ARG A 123 11.76 29.13 -18.34
N HIS A 124 10.97 29.53 -17.34
CA HIS A 124 10.55 28.64 -16.26
C HIS A 124 9.65 27.52 -16.77
N GLN A 125 8.72 27.80 -17.67
CA GLN A 125 7.88 26.76 -18.29
C GLN A 125 8.72 25.75 -19.08
N GLN A 126 9.65 26.22 -19.91
CA GLN A 126 10.57 25.35 -20.65
C GLN A 126 11.42 24.48 -19.71
N ARG A 127 11.99 25.05 -18.64
CA ARG A 127 12.74 24.29 -17.63
C ARG A 127 11.88 23.24 -16.95
N ARG A 128 10.63 23.55 -16.61
CA ARG A 128 9.70 22.57 -16.01
C ARG A 128 9.39 21.42 -16.97
N LEU A 129 9.22 21.70 -18.26
CA LEU A 129 9.03 20.67 -19.28
C LEU A 129 10.28 19.79 -19.43
N GLN A 130 11.47 20.39 -19.48
CA GLN A 130 12.73 19.64 -19.55
C GLN A 130 12.92 18.72 -18.34
N VAL A 131 12.68 19.22 -17.12
CA VAL A 131 12.76 18.40 -15.90
C VAL A 131 11.72 17.27 -15.93
N LYS A 132 10.49 17.53 -16.38
CA LYS A 132 9.47 16.48 -16.54
C LYS A 132 9.93 15.40 -17.52
N VAL A 133 10.43 15.77 -18.69
CA VAL A 133 10.93 14.81 -19.69
C VAL A 133 12.11 14.00 -19.13
N LEU A 134 13.07 14.64 -18.47
CA LEU A 134 14.19 13.94 -17.84
C LEU A 134 13.70 12.93 -16.79
N THR A 135 12.85 13.36 -15.86
CA THR A 135 12.30 12.45 -14.83
C THR A 135 11.48 11.30 -15.42
N GLU A 136 10.74 11.52 -16.51
CA GLU A 136 10.03 10.45 -17.22
C GLU A 136 11.01 9.47 -17.89
N THR A 137 12.09 9.96 -18.51
CA THR A 137 13.10 9.09 -19.12
C THR A 137 13.87 8.28 -18.08
N GLU A 138 14.21 8.87 -16.93
CA GLU A 138 14.83 8.17 -15.80
C GLU A 138 13.89 7.07 -15.27
N ARG A 139 12.62 7.40 -15.02
CA ARG A 139 11.61 6.41 -14.60
C ARG A 139 11.48 5.27 -15.61
N ARG A 140 11.50 5.56 -16.91
CA ARG A 140 11.46 4.51 -17.96
C ARG A 140 12.71 3.63 -17.91
N ARG A 141 13.90 4.19 -17.72
CA ARG A 141 15.15 3.42 -17.57
C ARG A 141 15.12 2.54 -16.33
N ASP A 142 14.67 3.07 -15.20
CA ASP A 142 14.53 2.30 -13.95
C ASP A 142 13.55 1.14 -14.11
N LEU A 143 12.40 1.38 -14.76
CA LEU A 143 11.42 0.32 -15.05
C LEU A 143 12.01 -0.75 -15.99
N GLN A 144 12.77 -0.35 -17.01
CA GLN A 144 13.45 -1.30 -17.91
C GLN A 144 14.50 -2.11 -17.17
N GLN A 145 15.32 -1.49 -16.32
CA GLN A 145 16.31 -2.18 -15.50
C GLN A 145 15.65 -3.18 -14.55
N ARG A 146 14.57 -2.76 -13.85
CA ARG A 146 13.78 -3.67 -13.00
C ARG A 146 13.17 -4.82 -13.79
N ALA A 147 12.66 -4.55 -15.00
CA ALA A 147 12.13 -5.61 -15.85
C ALA A 147 13.22 -6.61 -16.27
N LEU A 148 14.44 -6.14 -16.57
CA LEU A 148 15.58 -7.00 -16.90
C LEU A 148 16.02 -7.84 -15.69
N THR A 149 16.12 -7.26 -14.50
CA THR A 149 16.51 -8.01 -13.29
C THR A 149 15.46 -9.06 -12.92
N VAL A 150 14.17 -8.74 -13.04
CA VAL A 150 13.08 -9.71 -12.84
C VAL A 150 13.11 -10.81 -13.90
N ARG A 151 13.38 -10.49 -15.16
CA ARG A 151 13.53 -11.52 -16.21
C ARG A 151 14.71 -12.45 -15.92
N ALA A 152 15.84 -11.90 -15.46
CA ALA A 152 17.02 -12.69 -15.09
C ALA A 152 16.74 -13.60 -13.88
N SER A 153 16.04 -13.11 -12.85
CA SER A 153 15.68 -13.91 -11.67
C SER A 153 14.66 -15.00 -12.00
N LEU A 154 13.71 -14.74 -12.90
CA LEU A 154 12.79 -15.77 -13.39
C LEU A 154 13.52 -16.84 -14.23
N ALA A 155 14.52 -16.44 -15.03
CA ALA A 155 15.32 -17.39 -15.78
C ALA A 155 16.16 -18.30 -14.86
N SER A 156 16.79 -17.74 -13.82
CA SER A 156 17.55 -18.54 -12.84
C SER A 156 16.64 -19.48 -12.03
N LEU A 157 15.46 -19.01 -11.60
CA LEU A 157 14.47 -19.86 -10.93
C LEU A 157 13.99 -21.01 -11.82
N ARG A 158 13.81 -20.77 -13.13
CA ARG A 158 13.47 -21.83 -14.09
C ARG A 158 14.59 -22.85 -14.20
N GLN A 159 15.84 -22.43 -14.31
CA GLN A 159 17.00 -23.33 -14.35
C GLN A 159 17.10 -24.19 -13.08
N VAL A 160 16.91 -23.59 -11.90
CA VAL A 160 16.91 -24.32 -10.62
C VAL A 160 15.79 -25.35 -10.57
N ARG A 161 14.57 -24.99 -11.00
CA ARG A 161 13.43 -25.93 -11.04
C ARG A 161 13.68 -27.11 -11.98
N VAL A 162 14.25 -26.87 -13.16
CA VAL A 162 14.61 -27.94 -14.10
C VAL A 162 15.70 -28.84 -13.51
N ALA A 163 16.74 -28.26 -12.89
CA ALA A 163 17.80 -29.02 -12.25
C ALA A 163 17.28 -29.92 -11.11
N LEU A 164 16.36 -29.39 -10.29
CA LEU A 164 15.69 -30.15 -9.23
C LEU A 164 14.83 -31.29 -9.80
N ALA A 165 14.03 -31.02 -10.83
CA ALA A 165 13.21 -32.04 -11.49
C ALA A 165 14.07 -33.16 -12.08
N VAL A 166 15.19 -32.82 -12.74
CA VAL A 166 16.15 -33.81 -13.28
C VAL A 166 16.75 -34.65 -12.14
N ARG A 167 17.13 -34.02 -11.02
CA ARG A 167 17.65 -34.74 -9.85
C ARG A 167 16.61 -35.70 -9.28
N GLU A 168 15.36 -35.26 -9.16
CA GLU A 168 14.27 -36.09 -8.65
C GLU A 168 13.99 -37.29 -9.55
N VAL A 169 13.94 -37.09 -10.87
CA VAL A 169 13.77 -38.19 -11.85
C VAL A 169 14.92 -39.19 -11.74
N ARG A 170 16.17 -38.73 -11.59
CA ARG A 170 17.33 -39.61 -11.38
C ARG A 170 17.20 -40.43 -10.08
N LEU A 171 16.78 -39.81 -8.99
CA LEU A 171 16.57 -40.52 -7.71
C LEU A 171 15.45 -41.56 -7.83
N ARG A 172 14.34 -41.22 -8.49
CA ARG A 172 13.25 -42.16 -8.75
C ARG A 172 13.72 -43.34 -9.60
N HIS A 173 14.54 -43.09 -10.62
CA HIS A 173 15.12 -44.14 -11.45
C HIS A 173 16.02 -45.08 -10.63
N GLN A 174 16.92 -44.52 -9.79
CA GLN A 174 17.77 -45.31 -8.90
C GLN A 174 16.97 -46.18 -7.93
N VAL A 175 15.86 -45.67 -7.36
CA VAL A 175 14.98 -46.46 -6.50
C VAL A 175 14.32 -47.61 -7.27
N VAL A 176 13.91 -47.38 -8.53
CA VAL A 176 13.35 -48.44 -9.37
C VAL A 176 14.41 -49.50 -9.68
N GLU A 177 15.63 -49.11 -10.04
CA GLU A 177 16.75 -50.04 -10.28
C GLU A 177 17.06 -50.86 -9.03
N GLN A 178 17.11 -50.23 -7.85
CA GLN A 178 17.31 -50.94 -6.57
C GLN A 178 16.17 -51.92 -6.26
N ARG A 179 14.92 -51.56 -6.56
CA ARG A 179 13.78 -52.49 -6.42
C ARG A 179 13.85 -53.65 -7.40
N GLN A 180 14.33 -53.43 -8.62
CA GLN A 180 14.53 -54.48 -9.60
C GLN A 180 15.64 -55.45 -9.18
N THR A 181 16.77 -54.95 -8.68
CA THR A 181 17.87 -55.82 -8.21
C THR A 181 17.47 -56.63 -6.98
N THR A 182 16.82 -56.00 -5.99
CA THR A 182 16.33 -56.69 -4.79
C THR A 182 15.28 -57.75 -5.12
N SER A 183 14.32 -57.45 -5.99
CA SER A 183 13.31 -58.45 -6.42
C SER A 183 13.94 -59.59 -7.24
N ALA A 184 14.90 -59.30 -8.12
CA ALA A 184 15.64 -60.33 -8.85
C ALA A 184 16.41 -61.27 -7.91
N GLN A 185 17.08 -60.71 -6.88
CA GLN A 185 17.77 -61.49 -5.85
C GLN A 185 16.80 -62.34 -5.04
N ALA A 186 15.66 -61.78 -4.61
CA ALA A 186 14.63 -62.53 -3.88
C ALA A 186 14.09 -63.71 -4.70
N LEU A 187 13.84 -63.52 -6.00
CA LEU A 187 13.43 -64.60 -6.90
C LEU A 187 14.50 -65.69 -7.04
N GLN A 188 15.78 -65.33 -7.12
CA GLN A 188 16.87 -66.30 -7.14
C GLN A 188 16.95 -67.09 -5.83
N GLN A 189 16.83 -66.42 -4.68
CA GLN A 189 16.81 -67.06 -3.37
C GLN A 189 15.62 -68.02 -3.23
N TRP A 190 14.43 -67.60 -3.67
CA TRP A 190 13.24 -68.45 -3.67
C TRP A 190 13.41 -69.69 -4.54
N ARG A 191 13.99 -69.54 -5.75
CA ARG A 191 14.31 -70.67 -6.64
C ARG A 191 15.27 -71.65 -5.98
N ARG A 192 16.36 -71.15 -5.36
CA ARG A 192 17.33 -72.00 -4.63
C ARG A 192 16.65 -72.74 -3.48
N ARG A 193 15.84 -72.04 -2.67
CA ARG A 193 15.11 -72.66 -1.55
C ARG A 193 14.16 -73.75 -2.04
N ARG A 194 13.43 -73.50 -3.14
CA ARG A 194 12.53 -74.49 -3.74
C ARG A 194 13.27 -75.73 -4.23
N LEU A 195 14.45 -75.56 -4.83
CA LEU A 195 15.30 -76.68 -5.24
C LEU A 195 15.71 -77.53 -4.03
N ILE A 196 16.22 -76.91 -2.97
CA ILE A 196 16.64 -77.61 -1.74
C ILE A 196 15.48 -78.38 -1.12
N LEU A 197 14.32 -77.73 -0.96
CA LEU A 197 13.12 -78.39 -0.42
C LEU A 197 12.66 -79.55 -1.29
N SER A 198 12.73 -79.42 -2.63
CA SER A 198 12.38 -80.51 -3.54
C SER A 198 13.34 -81.70 -3.43
N GLN A 199 14.63 -81.45 -3.24
CA GLN A 199 15.65 -82.49 -3.02
C GLN A 199 15.44 -83.20 -1.69
N GLN A 200 15.19 -82.45 -0.61
CA GLN A 200 14.87 -83.01 0.70
C GLN A 200 13.60 -83.87 0.65
N ALA A 201 12.54 -83.39 0.00
CA ALA A 201 11.30 -84.14 -0.17
C ALA A 201 11.47 -85.41 -1.02
N PHE A 202 12.37 -85.38 -2.01
CA PHE A 202 12.71 -86.57 -2.79
C PHE A 202 13.49 -87.59 -1.96
N GLN A 203 14.51 -87.15 -1.22
CA GLN A 203 15.29 -88.01 -0.32
C GLN A 203 14.42 -88.62 0.78
N GLY A 204 13.53 -87.83 1.39
CA GLY A 204 12.58 -88.32 2.39
C GLY A 204 11.63 -89.39 1.81
N ARG A 205 11.11 -89.19 0.61
CA ARG A 205 10.29 -90.21 -0.08
C ARG A 205 11.08 -91.48 -0.38
N GLN A 206 12.35 -91.37 -0.80
CA GLN A 206 13.20 -92.53 -1.00
C GLN A 206 13.47 -93.31 0.29
N ALA A 207 13.70 -92.61 1.41
CA ALA A 207 13.88 -93.24 2.72
C ALA A 207 12.63 -94.02 3.13
N VAL A 208 11.44 -93.39 3.06
CA VAL A 208 10.16 -94.06 3.36
C VAL A 208 9.95 -95.32 2.51
N VAL A 209 10.28 -95.27 1.21
CA VAL A 209 10.17 -96.45 0.33
C VAL A 209 11.16 -97.55 0.75
N ARG A 210 12.39 -97.21 1.12
CA ARG A 210 13.39 -98.18 1.61
C ARG A 210 12.95 -98.80 2.92
N ASP A 211 12.47 -98.00 3.87
CA ASP A 211 12.00 -98.47 5.17
C ASP A 211 10.80 -99.40 5.00
N ARG A 212 9.83 -99.01 4.16
CA ARG A 212 8.67 -99.85 3.85
C ARG A 212 9.07 -101.15 3.17
N ARG A 213 10.05 -101.13 2.28
CA ARG A 213 10.62 -102.37 1.70
C ARG A 213 11.23 -103.25 2.78
N GLY A 214 11.98 -102.68 3.72
CA GLY A 214 12.54 -103.39 4.88
C GLY A 214 11.47 -104.04 5.75
N GLN A 215 10.41 -103.29 6.10
CA GLN A 215 9.27 -103.79 6.85
C GLN A 215 8.55 -104.93 6.13
N VAL A 216 8.34 -104.81 4.81
CA VAL A 216 7.73 -105.88 4.00
C VAL A 216 8.62 -107.13 4.04
N VAL A 217 9.93 -107.01 3.85
CA VAL A 217 10.85 -108.16 3.93
C VAL A 217 10.81 -108.82 5.31
N GLN A 218 10.84 -108.04 6.39
CA GLN A 218 10.73 -108.55 7.76
C GLN A 218 9.39 -109.25 7.99
N SER A 219 8.27 -108.67 7.52
CA SER A 219 6.95 -109.28 7.65
C SER A 219 6.85 -110.62 6.90
N LEU A 220 7.46 -110.72 5.72
CA LEU A 220 7.50 -111.97 4.94
C LEU A 220 8.36 -113.03 5.63
N GLN A 221 9.49 -112.65 6.24
CA GLN A 221 10.31 -113.56 7.03
C GLN A 221 9.57 -114.05 8.28
N ALA A 222 8.88 -113.16 8.99
CA ALA A 222 8.05 -113.54 10.15
C ALA A 222 6.95 -114.53 9.73
N ILE A 223 6.23 -114.27 8.64
CA ILE A 223 5.22 -115.20 8.09
C ILE A 223 5.85 -116.54 7.73
N ALA A 224 7.03 -116.55 7.10
CA ALA A 224 7.73 -117.79 6.76
C ALA A 224 8.13 -118.60 8.01
N GLN A 225 8.63 -117.94 9.06
CA GLN A 225 8.96 -118.57 10.33
C GLN A 225 7.71 -119.12 11.03
N THR A 226 6.61 -118.35 11.08
CA THR A 226 5.33 -118.82 11.65
C THR A 226 4.81 -120.03 10.88
N ARG A 227 4.86 -120.01 9.54
CA ARG A 227 4.46 -121.17 8.70
C ARG A 227 5.33 -122.39 8.96
N HIS A 228 6.65 -122.21 9.10
CA HIS A 228 7.55 -123.30 9.43
C HIS A 228 7.26 -123.89 10.82
N GLY A 229 7.04 -123.05 11.83
CA GLY A 229 6.64 -123.47 13.17
C GLY A 229 5.30 -124.22 13.19
N MET A 230 4.29 -123.72 12.47
CA MET A 230 3.00 -124.41 12.32
C MET A 230 3.17 -125.77 11.62
N ALA A 231 3.99 -125.84 10.57
CA ALA A 231 4.27 -127.10 9.88
C ALA A 231 4.97 -128.11 10.78
N GLN A 232 5.91 -127.67 11.64
CA GLN A 232 6.56 -128.53 12.63
C GLN A 232 5.57 -129.01 13.72
N ALA A 233 4.70 -128.13 14.22
CA ALA A 233 3.68 -128.49 15.20
C ALA A 233 2.70 -129.53 14.63
N LEU A 234 2.19 -129.31 13.40
CA LEU A 234 1.34 -130.30 12.72
C LEU A 234 2.06 -131.62 12.48
N HIS A 235 3.36 -131.59 12.17
CA HIS A 235 4.16 -132.81 12.03
C HIS A 235 4.24 -133.57 13.37
N GLN A 236 4.47 -132.88 14.48
CA GLN A 236 4.48 -133.46 15.82
C GLN A 236 3.11 -134.04 16.20
N ASP A 237 2.02 -133.31 15.94
CA ASP A 237 0.65 -133.76 16.15
C ASP A 237 0.36 -135.03 15.34
N LEU A 238 0.75 -135.07 14.07
CA LEU A 238 0.61 -136.26 13.23
C LEU A 238 1.45 -137.44 13.76
N THR A 239 2.69 -137.21 14.19
CA THR A 239 3.53 -138.27 14.77
C THR A 239 2.93 -138.81 16.07
N SER A 240 2.46 -137.94 16.97
CA SER A 240 1.84 -138.33 18.23
C SER A 240 0.50 -139.05 18.02
N PHE A 241 -0.29 -138.62 17.04
CA PHE A 241 -1.51 -139.30 16.62
C PHE A 241 -1.22 -140.70 16.06
N CYS A 242 -0.22 -140.82 15.18
CA CYS A 242 0.23 -142.11 14.66
C CYS A 242 0.74 -143.04 15.77
N GLU A 243 1.48 -142.54 16.75
CA GLU A 243 1.91 -143.31 17.92
C GLU A 243 0.73 -143.74 18.80
N SER A 244 -0.23 -142.84 19.04
CA SER A 244 -1.45 -143.12 19.78
C SER A 244 -2.29 -144.20 19.09
N LEU A 245 -2.49 -144.09 17.78
CA LEU A 245 -3.11 -145.13 16.95
C LEU A 245 -2.36 -146.46 17.06
N ARG A 246 -1.03 -146.44 16.96
CA ARG A 246 -0.20 -147.65 17.07
C ARG A 246 -0.34 -148.31 18.45
N ARG A 247 -0.40 -147.53 19.53
CA ARG A 247 -0.68 -148.04 20.89
C ARG A 247 -2.11 -148.57 20.98
N SER A 248 -3.11 -147.84 20.47
CA SER A 248 -4.52 -148.27 20.53
C SER A 248 -4.80 -149.56 19.74
N ILE A 249 -4.10 -149.79 18.62
CA ILE A 249 -4.30 -150.99 17.79
C ILE A 249 -3.52 -152.18 18.37
N TRP A 250 -2.33 -151.98 18.94
CA TRP A 250 -1.46 -153.07 19.38
C TRP A 250 -1.39 -153.32 20.90
N GLN A 251 -1.83 -152.40 21.75
CA GLN A 251 -1.99 -152.63 23.19
C GLN A 251 -3.45 -152.99 23.48
N ASN A 252 -3.79 -154.24 23.19
CA ASN A 252 -4.85 -155.07 23.79
C ASN A 252 -6.23 -154.43 24.03
N GLY A 253 -7.21 -154.99 23.33
CA GLY A 253 -8.62 -154.83 23.66
C GLY A 253 -8.92 -155.22 25.11
N GLN A 254 -9.17 -154.21 25.94
CA GLN A 254 -10.31 -154.17 26.86
C GLN A 254 -10.75 -152.71 27.02
N ALA A 255 -11.98 -152.42 26.61
CA ALA A 255 -12.65 -151.12 26.78
C ALA A 255 -13.03 -150.90 28.26
N PRO A 256 -13.31 -149.66 28.72
CA PRO A 256 -14.57 -149.00 28.35
C PRO A 256 -14.50 -147.46 28.16
N GLY A 257 -15.50 -146.95 27.43
CA GLY A 257 -16.15 -145.62 27.53
C GLY A 257 -15.35 -144.37 27.92
N GLY A 258 -15.29 -143.39 27.00
CA GLY A 258 -14.88 -142.02 27.34
C GLY A 258 -14.90 -141.05 26.17
N SER A 259 -15.99 -140.29 26.07
CA SER A 259 -16.13 -138.92 25.50
C SER A 259 -15.17 -138.43 24.41
N SER A 260 -15.71 -138.21 23.22
CA SER A 260 -15.15 -137.32 22.19
C SER A 260 -15.28 -135.85 22.61
N PRO A 261 -14.19 -135.05 22.68
CA PRO A 261 -14.29 -133.61 22.77
C PRO A 261 -14.13 -132.99 21.38
N ARG A 262 -15.16 -132.26 20.96
CA ARG A 262 -15.20 -131.35 19.81
C ARG A 262 -14.50 -130.03 20.18
N PRO A 263 -13.41 -129.61 19.52
CA PRO A 263 -12.89 -128.25 19.67
C PRO A 263 -13.63 -127.30 18.73
N GLY A 264 -14.06 -126.17 19.30
CA GLY A 264 -14.93 -125.17 18.68
C GLY A 264 -14.24 -124.25 17.67
N VAL A 265 -15.09 -123.69 16.82
CA VAL A 265 -14.81 -122.60 15.89
C VAL A 265 -14.90 -121.27 16.66
N PRO A 266 -13.88 -120.40 16.63
CA PRO A 266 -14.08 -118.99 16.92
C PRO A 266 -14.25 -118.19 15.63
N THR A 267 -15.50 -117.82 15.37
CA THR A 267 -15.90 -116.74 14.46
C THR A 267 -15.60 -115.41 15.16
N GLY A 268 -14.61 -114.65 14.69
CA GLY A 268 -14.25 -113.35 15.24
C GLY A 268 -14.31 -112.27 14.16
N VAL A 269 -15.45 -111.59 14.08
CA VAL A 269 -15.66 -110.32 13.35
C VAL A 269 -15.42 -109.16 14.34
N PRO A 270 -14.72 -108.10 13.92
CA PRO A 270 -15.07 -106.74 14.37
C PRO A 270 -15.37 -105.89 13.13
N SER A 271 -16.63 -105.53 12.85
CA SER A 271 -17.40 -104.45 13.50
C SER A 271 -16.72 -103.10 13.38
N THR A 272 -16.83 -102.50 12.19
CA THR A 272 -16.93 -101.05 12.02
C THR A 272 -18.19 -100.57 12.78
N PRO A 273 -18.15 -99.44 13.51
CA PRO A 273 -18.93 -98.31 12.99
C PRO A 273 -18.44 -96.90 13.39
N ALA A 274 -18.82 -95.93 12.54
CA ALA A 274 -19.38 -94.62 12.90
C ALA A 274 -18.49 -93.60 13.63
N ALA A 275 -18.65 -92.30 13.46
CA ALA A 275 -19.38 -91.46 12.53
C ALA A 275 -18.82 -90.05 12.75
N ALA A 276 -18.77 -89.28 11.67
CA ALA A 276 -18.43 -87.87 11.70
C ALA A 276 -19.45 -87.06 12.53
N PRO A 277 -19.02 -86.02 13.28
CA PRO A 277 -19.96 -85.01 13.78
C PRO A 277 -20.18 -83.91 12.73
N ALA A 278 -21.42 -83.91 12.25
CA ALA A 278 -22.31 -82.77 12.01
C ALA A 278 -21.69 -81.39 11.69
N VAL A 279 -21.95 -80.98 10.45
CA VAL A 279 -21.84 -79.62 9.93
C VAL A 279 -22.86 -78.71 10.63
N ALA A 280 -22.36 -77.67 11.31
CA ALA A 280 -23.17 -76.58 11.83
C ALA A 280 -23.61 -75.64 10.69
N SER A 281 -24.91 -75.33 10.64
CA SER A 281 -25.52 -74.35 9.74
C SER A 281 -25.01 -72.92 10.02
N PRO A 282 -24.74 -72.08 8.99
CA PRO A 282 -24.22 -70.74 9.18
C PRO A 282 -25.33 -69.70 9.44
N LYS A 283 -25.05 -68.78 10.38
CA LYS A 283 -25.81 -67.53 10.64
C LYS A 283 -25.77 -66.58 9.41
N PRO A 284 -26.79 -65.72 9.24
CA PRO A 284 -26.90 -64.82 8.08
C PRO A 284 -25.75 -63.80 8.06
N LYS A 285 -25.04 -63.76 6.93
CA LYS A 285 -24.01 -62.76 6.63
C LYS A 285 -24.68 -61.41 6.40
N THR A 286 -24.75 -60.56 7.43
CA THR A 286 -24.89 -59.11 7.21
C THR A 286 -23.68 -58.67 6.41
N SER A 287 -23.91 -58.07 5.24
CA SER A 287 -22.81 -57.65 4.37
C SER A 287 -21.99 -56.61 5.12
N GLN A 288 -20.66 -56.72 5.05
CA GLN A 288 -19.74 -55.80 5.71
C GLN A 288 -19.98 -54.35 5.27
N GLY A 289 -20.47 -54.15 4.04
CA GLY A 289 -20.89 -52.86 3.50
C GLY A 289 -22.00 -52.18 4.30
N ASP A 290 -23.03 -52.93 4.73
CA ASP A 290 -24.15 -52.36 5.49
C ASP A 290 -23.71 -51.87 6.87
N ARG A 291 -22.74 -52.56 7.48
CA ARG A 291 -22.16 -52.16 8.78
C ARG A 291 -21.35 -50.87 8.66
N ILE A 292 -20.58 -50.74 7.57
CA ILE A 292 -19.80 -49.53 7.28
C ILE A 292 -20.73 -48.36 6.98
N ALA A 293 -21.77 -48.56 6.17
CA ALA A 293 -22.76 -47.53 5.85
C ALA A 293 -23.48 -47.01 7.11
N GLY A 294 -23.92 -47.91 7.99
CA GLY A 294 -24.54 -47.55 9.27
C GLY A 294 -23.60 -46.77 10.20
N PHE A 295 -22.31 -47.11 10.20
CA PHE A 295 -21.29 -46.37 10.97
C PHE A 295 -21.08 -44.95 10.44
N VAL A 296 -20.95 -44.78 9.13
CA VAL A 296 -20.79 -43.45 8.51
C VAL A 296 -21.99 -42.56 8.83
N GLN A 297 -23.21 -43.11 8.75
CA GLN A 297 -24.42 -42.35 9.06
C GLN A 297 -24.53 -41.98 10.54
N THR A 298 -24.11 -42.88 11.44
CA THR A 298 -24.05 -42.59 12.88
C THR A 298 -23.01 -41.51 13.20
N TYR A 299 -21.84 -41.56 12.53
CA TYR A 299 -20.80 -40.53 12.67
C TYR A 299 -21.27 -39.16 12.20
N LEU A 300 -21.96 -39.09 11.05
CA LEU A 300 -22.52 -37.85 10.52
C LEU A 300 -23.58 -37.23 11.43
N ASN A 301 -24.42 -38.07 12.04
CA ASN A 301 -25.42 -37.62 13.02
C ASN A 301 -24.81 -37.17 14.36
N GLY A 302 -23.59 -37.61 14.67
CA GLY A 302 -22.84 -37.23 15.87
C GLY A 302 -22.03 -35.94 15.73
N LEU A 303 -21.95 -35.35 14.54
CA LEU A 303 -21.32 -34.05 14.33
C LEU A 303 -22.21 -32.92 14.87
N ALA A 304 -21.59 -31.88 15.41
CA ALA A 304 -22.30 -30.73 16.01
C ALA A 304 -23.23 -30.01 15.01
N GLU A 305 -22.95 -30.11 13.72
CA GLU A 305 -23.85 -29.70 12.64
C GLU A 305 -24.10 -30.90 11.70
N PRO A 306 -25.38 -31.26 11.44
CA PRO A 306 -25.69 -32.36 10.53
C PRO A 306 -25.27 -31.97 9.11
N MET A 307 -24.20 -32.61 8.63
CA MET A 307 -23.57 -32.31 7.35
C MET A 307 -23.94 -33.36 6.31
N PRO A 308 -24.34 -32.97 5.07
CA PRO A 308 -24.57 -33.92 4.00
C PRO A 308 -23.26 -34.59 3.55
N LEU A 309 -23.34 -35.86 3.14
CA LEU A 309 -22.20 -36.67 2.66
C LEU A 309 -21.32 -35.97 1.62
N GLY A 310 -21.91 -35.17 0.73
CA GLY A 310 -21.16 -34.42 -0.29
C GLY A 310 -20.18 -33.40 0.32
N ARG A 311 -20.59 -32.69 1.38
CA ARG A 311 -19.72 -31.72 2.07
C ARG A 311 -18.68 -32.38 2.98
N LEU A 312 -18.97 -33.61 3.44
CA LEU A 312 -18.00 -34.40 4.19
C LEU A 312 -16.76 -34.70 3.33
N VAL A 313 -16.94 -35.08 2.06
CA VAL A 313 -15.84 -35.40 1.15
C VAL A 313 -14.98 -34.19 0.79
N GLU A 314 -15.58 -33.00 0.74
CA GLU A 314 -14.85 -31.75 0.52
C GLU A 314 -13.90 -31.42 1.69
N ASN A 315 -14.21 -31.90 2.90
CA ASN A 315 -13.42 -31.65 4.08
C ASN A 315 -12.47 -32.81 4.41
N ARG A 316 -11.23 -32.69 3.90
CA ARG A 316 -10.16 -33.70 4.06
C ARG A 316 -9.88 -34.08 5.52
N GLU A 317 -10.00 -33.14 6.45
CA GLU A 317 -9.76 -33.38 7.89
C GLU A 317 -10.81 -34.33 8.47
N LEU A 318 -12.09 -34.11 8.14
CA LEU A 318 -13.21 -34.95 8.61
C LEU A 318 -13.19 -36.33 7.98
N VAL A 319 -12.85 -36.44 6.69
CA VAL A 319 -12.65 -37.75 6.04
C VAL A 319 -11.53 -38.54 6.73
N ARG A 320 -10.42 -37.86 7.07
CA ARG A 320 -9.31 -38.52 7.77
C ARG A 320 -9.73 -39.00 9.17
N ASP A 321 -10.47 -38.20 9.92
CA ASP A 321 -10.97 -38.57 11.24
C ASP A 321 -11.99 -39.72 11.18
N LEU A 322 -12.91 -39.69 10.20
CA LEU A 322 -13.86 -40.76 9.93
C LEU A 322 -13.16 -42.07 9.56
N LEU A 323 -12.13 -42.02 8.70
CA LEU A 323 -11.36 -43.20 8.32
C LEU A 323 -10.58 -43.77 9.51
N ALA A 324 -9.99 -42.90 10.35
CA ALA A 324 -9.26 -43.33 11.53
C ALA A 324 -10.18 -43.97 12.58
N LYS A 325 -11.31 -43.33 12.89
CA LYS A 325 -12.32 -43.84 13.83
C LYS A 325 -13.05 -45.06 13.30
N GLY A 326 -13.32 -45.12 12.00
CA GLY A 326 -13.95 -46.27 11.36
C GLY A 326 -13.03 -47.49 11.34
N ALA A 327 -11.73 -47.29 11.06
CA ALA A 327 -10.77 -48.39 11.08
C ALA A 327 -10.60 -48.98 12.49
N THR A 328 -10.59 -48.13 13.54
CA THR A 328 -10.49 -48.60 14.93
C THR A 328 -11.78 -49.23 15.44
N ALA A 329 -12.95 -48.67 15.10
CA ALA A 329 -14.24 -49.15 15.60
C ALA A 329 -14.73 -50.42 14.87
N LEU A 330 -14.48 -50.53 13.57
CA LEU A 330 -14.97 -51.66 12.76
C LEU A 330 -13.91 -52.74 12.53
N GLY A 331 -12.62 -52.45 12.78
CA GLY A 331 -11.52 -53.38 12.49
C GLY A 331 -11.33 -53.63 10.99
N VAL A 332 -11.72 -52.64 10.17
CA VAL A 332 -11.74 -52.72 8.71
C VAL A 332 -10.68 -51.78 8.13
N ASP A 333 -10.09 -52.17 6.99
CA ASP A 333 -9.11 -51.34 6.31
C ASP A 333 -9.71 -49.98 5.87
N PRO A 334 -8.98 -48.86 6.02
CA PRO A 334 -9.46 -47.54 5.63
C PRO A 334 -9.93 -47.46 4.16
N SER A 335 -9.31 -48.25 3.28
CA SER A 335 -9.66 -48.32 1.86
C SER A 335 -11.06 -48.89 1.62
N GLU A 336 -11.53 -49.84 2.43
CA GLU A 336 -12.87 -50.40 2.30
C GLU A 336 -13.93 -49.39 2.76
N ILE A 337 -13.64 -48.63 3.81
CA ILE A 337 -14.50 -47.52 4.28
C ILE A 337 -14.60 -46.45 3.20
N LEU A 338 -13.49 -46.12 2.55
CA LEU A 338 -13.47 -45.15 1.45
C LEU A 338 -14.26 -45.62 0.22
N ASN A 339 -14.15 -46.90 -0.15
CA ASN A 339 -14.90 -47.49 -1.27
C ASN A 339 -16.40 -47.47 -1.00
N VAL A 340 -16.83 -47.79 0.24
CA VAL A 340 -18.24 -47.70 0.63
C VAL A 340 -18.72 -46.25 0.63
N LEU A 341 -17.91 -45.30 1.09
CA LEU A 341 -18.22 -43.86 1.01
C LEU A 341 -18.50 -43.41 -0.43
N ILE A 342 -17.62 -43.79 -1.37
CA ILE A 342 -17.78 -43.50 -2.80
C ILE A 342 -19.06 -44.15 -3.33
N ALA A 343 -19.31 -45.43 -3.02
CA ALA A 343 -20.51 -46.13 -3.43
C ALA A 343 -21.80 -45.50 -2.87
N THR A 344 -21.79 -45.03 -1.63
CA THR A 344 -22.94 -44.33 -1.02
C THR A 344 -23.19 -42.94 -1.61
N LEU A 345 -22.15 -42.26 -2.09
CA LEU A 345 -22.28 -40.98 -2.80
C LEU A 345 -22.81 -41.16 -4.22
N GLU A 346 -22.45 -42.27 -4.88
CA GLU A 346 -22.95 -42.60 -6.21
C GLU A 346 -24.41 -43.06 -6.19
N THR A 347 -24.84 -43.74 -5.11
CA THR A 347 -26.22 -44.21 -4.93
C THR A 347 -27.16 -43.17 -4.28
N GLY A 348 -26.61 -42.10 -3.69
CA GLY A 348 -27.36 -41.00 -3.07
C GLY A 348 -27.66 -39.82 -4.01
N LYS A 349 -27.45 -39.98 -5.32
CA LYS A 349 -27.98 -39.10 -6.37
C LYS A 349 -29.25 -39.71 -6.94
#